data_AF-A0A484MBK9-F1
#
_entry.id   AF-A0A484MBK9-F1
#
_cell.length_a   1.000
_cell.length_b   1.000
_cell.length_c   1.000
_cell.angle_alpha   90.00
_cell.angle_beta   90.00
_cell.angle_gamma   90.00
#
_symmetry.space_group_name_H-M   'P 1'
#
loop_
_entity.id
_entity.type
_entity.pdbx_description
1 polymer ?
#
loop_
_entity_poly.entity_id
_entity_poly.type
_entity_poly.pdbx_seq_one_letter_code
_entity_poly.pdbx_strand_id
1 'polypeptide(L)'
;MYRAVRARAFKFLDSISKSSRYINKRLLNPNPLTRLGLEELMKLPWFKKSSSQSNLTGEQQVLEDDSDTDCKGLRKMNAFDLISISPGLDLSGLFGAGSDKKVMRFTTNAGVREVEEKVKKIRCIEGYRVERR
;
A
#
# COMPACT_ATOMS: atom_id res chain seq x y z
N MET A 1 -6.17 14.91 24.57
CA MET A 1 -5.67 15.00 23.18
C MET A 1 -5.05 16.38 22.85
N TYR A 2 -5.81 17.49 22.94
CA TYR A 2 -5.33 18.83 22.55
C TYR A 2 -4.06 19.33 23.27
N ARG A 3 -3.86 18.94 24.55
CA ARG A 3 -2.65 19.28 25.31
C ARG A 3 -1.39 18.68 24.70
N ALA A 4 -1.46 17.43 24.23
CA ALA A 4 -0.34 16.74 23.59
C ALA A 4 0.03 17.38 22.24
N VAL A 5 -0.98 17.78 21.46
CA VAL A 5 -0.80 18.48 20.18
C VAL A 5 -0.12 19.83 20.39
N ARG A 6 -0.61 20.64 21.35
CA ARG A 6 -0.03 21.95 21.66
C ARG A 6 1.42 21.82 22.18
N ALA A 7 1.71 20.78 22.95
CA ALA A 7 3.03 20.52 23.53
C ALA A 7 4.01 19.83 22.56
N ARG A 8 3.61 19.48 21.33
CA ARG A 8 4.39 18.61 20.41
C ARG A 8 4.87 17.32 21.08
N ALA A 9 4.01 16.71 21.89
CA ALA A 9 4.33 15.48 22.58
C ALA A 9 4.22 14.27 21.62
N PHE A 10 5.26 14.08 20.81
CA PHE A 10 5.43 12.90 19.96
C PHE A 10 6.88 12.41 20.03
N LYS A 11 7.05 11.10 19.84
CA LYS A 11 8.37 10.45 19.79
C LYS A 11 8.58 9.92 18.38
N PHE A 12 9.82 9.94 17.93
CA PHE A 12 10.20 9.29 16.68
C PHE A 12 10.76 7.90 16.98
N LEU A 13 10.45 6.94 16.11
CA LEU A 13 11.16 5.66 16.09
C LEU A 13 12.59 5.86 15.57
N ASP A 14 13.49 4.96 15.96
CA ASP A 14 14.91 5.02 15.56
C ASP A 14 15.13 4.76 14.07
N SER A 15 14.22 4.02 13.42
CA SER A 15 14.19 3.79 11.98
C SER A 15 13.95 5.05 11.15
N ILE A 16 13.49 6.14 11.77
CA ILE A 16 13.22 7.40 11.07
C ILE A 16 14.53 8.19 10.89
N SER A 17 14.85 8.48 9.63
CA SER A 17 16.05 9.24 9.27
C SER A 17 16.11 10.59 10.01
N LYS A 18 17.33 11.03 10.36
CA LYS A 18 17.53 12.31 11.06
C LYS A 18 16.95 13.49 10.28
N SER A 19 17.10 13.50 8.95
CA SER A 19 16.56 14.53 8.06
C SER A 19 15.03 14.57 8.09
N SER A 20 14.35 13.41 8.03
CA SER A 20 12.90 13.33 8.18
C SER A 20 12.45 13.81 9.56
N ARG A 21 13.17 13.45 10.63
CA ARG A 21 12.85 13.92 12.00
C ARG A 21 12.95 15.44 12.11
N TYR A 22 13.99 16.04 11.53
CA TYR A 22 14.17 17.49 11.48
C TYR A 22 12.99 18.18 10.78
N ILE A 23 12.59 17.68 9.60
CA ILE A 23 11.49 18.23 8.82
C ILE A 23 10.16 18.11 9.56
N ASN A 24 9.84 16.92 10.09
CA ASN A 24 8.62 16.68 10.84
C ASN A 24 8.51 17.59 12.07
N LYS A 25 9.62 17.87 12.77
CA LYS A 25 9.62 18.83 13.91
C LYS A 25 9.26 20.25 13.50
N ARG A 26 9.67 20.71 12.31
CA ARG A 26 9.38 22.06 11.80
C ARG A 26 7.99 22.15 11.16
N LEU A 27 7.53 21.09 10.49
CA LEU A 27 6.16 21.01 9.95
C LEU A 27 5.11 20.95 11.06
N LEU A 28 5.34 20.14 12.10
CA LEU A 28 4.43 19.99 13.23
C LEU A 28 4.61 21.09 14.30
N ASN A 29 5.12 22.25 13.91
CA ASN A 29 5.18 23.41 14.79
C ASN A 29 3.76 23.97 15.03
N PRO A 30 3.29 24.14 16.27
CA PRO A 30 1.96 24.67 16.57
C PRO A 30 1.84 26.18 16.28
N ASN A 31 2.95 26.93 16.27
CA ASN A 31 2.93 28.33 15.88
C ASN A 31 3.05 28.44 14.35
N PRO A 32 2.00 28.92 13.64
CA PRO A 32 1.98 28.97 12.18
C PRO A 32 3.05 29.90 11.60
N LEU A 33 3.43 30.98 12.30
CA LEU A 33 4.45 31.93 11.84
C LEU A 33 5.86 31.32 11.80
N THR A 34 6.09 30.29 12.62
CA THR A 34 7.39 29.59 12.72
C THR A 34 7.32 28.17 12.13
N ARG A 35 6.18 27.81 11.53
CA ARG A 35 5.99 26.53 10.86
C ARG A 35 6.71 26.55 9.52
N LEU A 36 7.35 25.44 9.17
CA LEU A 36 8.02 25.29 7.88
C LEU A 36 7.02 25.53 6.74
N GLY A 37 7.29 26.53 5.90
CA GLY A 37 6.51 26.82 4.70
C GLY A 37 6.79 25.85 3.56
N LEU A 38 5.88 25.77 2.60
CA LEU A 38 6.00 24.85 1.45
C LEU A 38 7.20 25.20 0.57
N GLU A 39 7.45 26.48 0.33
CA GLU A 39 8.58 26.96 -0.47
C GLU A 39 9.93 26.59 0.13
N GLU A 40 10.05 26.67 1.46
CA GLU A 40 11.26 26.28 2.19
C GLU A 40 11.42 24.74 2.17
N LEU A 41 10.32 24.00 2.33
CA LEU A 41 10.32 22.53 2.26
C LEU A 41 10.83 22.02 0.90
N MET A 42 10.36 22.59 -0.20
CA MET A 42 10.75 22.19 -1.55
C MET A 42 12.25 22.41 -1.83
N LYS A 43 12.88 23.35 -1.14
CA LYS A 43 14.32 23.62 -1.26
C LYS A 43 15.17 22.57 -0.53
N LEU A 44 14.61 21.86 0.45
CA LEU A 44 15.38 20.93 1.28
C LEU A 44 15.86 19.70 0.49
N PRO A 45 17.12 19.26 0.68
CA PRO A 45 17.69 18.11 -0.02
C PRO A 45 16.88 16.81 0.16
N TRP A 46 16.27 16.64 1.33
CA TRP A 46 15.42 15.48 1.62
C TRP A 46 14.20 15.41 0.68
N PHE A 47 13.58 16.56 0.36
CA PHE A 47 12.44 16.64 -0.54
C PHE A 47 12.86 16.40 -2.00
N LYS A 48 13.99 16.99 -2.42
CA LYS A 48 14.54 16.80 -3.77
C LYS A 48 14.94 15.35 -4.05
N LYS A 49 15.50 14.65 -3.06
CA LYS A 49 15.90 13.24 -3.19
C LYS A 49 14.72 12.32 -3.52
N SER A 50 13.54 12.57 -2.96
CA SER A 50 12.34 11.78 -3.28
C SER A 50 11.74 12.09 -4.65
N SER A 51 11.84 13.32 -5.15
CA SER A 51 11.29 13.69 -6.47
C SER A 51 12.10 13.13 -7.64
N SER A 52 13.38 12.80 -7.44
CA SER A 52 14.25 12.26 -8.48
C SER A 52 14.04 10.76 -8.77
N GLN A 53 13.13 10.08 -8.07
CA GLN A 53 12.86 8.65 -8.26
C GLN A 53 11.93 8.33 -9.45
N SER A 54 11.62 9.30 -10.33
CA SER A 54 10.77 9.11 -11.51
C SER A 54 11.42 8.30 -12.65
N ASN A 55 12.66 7.83 -12.50
CA ASN A 55 13.36 7.04 -13.51
C ASN A 55 13.49 5.58 -13.06
N LEU A 56 12.36 4.88 -12.93
CA LEU A 56 12.33 3.42 -12.90
C LEU A 56 11.90 2.93 -14.28
N THR A 57 12.82 3.03 -15.24
CA THR A 57 12.69 2.41 -16.56
C THR A 57 12.77 0.90 -16.37
N GLY A 58 11.66 0.21 -16.61
CA GLY A 58 11.57 -1.24 -16.52
C GLY A 58 12.35 -1.90 -17.66
N GLU A 59 13.49 -2.50 -17.33
CA GLU A 59 14.13 -3.48 -18.21
C GLU A 59 13.52 -4.86 -17.96
N GLN A 60 13.06 -5.42 -19.07
CA GLN A 60 12.28 -6.62 -19.22
C GLN A 60 13.21 -7.84 -19.15
N GLN A 61 13.23 -8.54 -18.01
CA GLN A 61 13.89 -9.84 -17.91
C GLN A 61 12.86 -10.94 -18.15
N VAL A 62 12.94 -11.54 -19.33
CA VAL A 62 12.23 -12.77 -19.72
C VAL A 62 12.91 -13.94 -19.01
N LEU A 63 12.16 -14.70 -18.21
CA LEU A 63 12.59 -15.97 -17.64
C LEU A 63 11.70 -17.07 -18.20
N GLU A 64 12.33 -18.07 -18.79
CA GLU A 64 11.72 -19.22 -19.44
C GLU A 64 11.01 -20.15 -18.45
N ASP A 65 9.92 -20.74 -18.94
CA ASP A 65 8.98 -21.60 -18.24
C ASP A 65 9.54 -23.02 -18.15
N ASP A 66 9.82 -23.50 -16.94
CA ASP A 66 9.93 -24.94 -16.72
C ASP A 66 9.58 -25.31 -15.27
N SER A 67 8.45 -26.02 -15.12
CA SER A 67 8.29 -27.17 -14.20
C SER A 67 6.80 -27.50 -14.03
N ASP A 68 6.41 -28.58 -14.70
CA ASP A 68 5.26 -29.41 -14.34
C ASP A 68 5.38 -29.88 -12.89
N THR A 69 4.67 -29.25 -11.96
CA THR A 69 4.30 -29.88 -10.68
C THR A 69 2.90 -29.46 -10.24
N ASP A 70 1.97 -30.38 -10.46
CA ASP A 70 0.76 -30.63 -9.66
C ASP A 70 -0.18 -29.46 -9.34
N CYS A 71 -0.53 -28.65 -10.35
CA CYS A 71 -1.62 -27.66 -10.27
C CYS A 71 -2.86 -28.13 -11.06
N LYS A 72 -3.36 -29.34 -10.81
CA LYS A 72 -4.62 -29.83 -11.42
C LYS A 72 -5.82 -29.10 -10.81
N GLY A 73 -6.05 -27.86 -11.25
CA GLY A 73 -7.24 -27.07 -10.91
C GLY A 73 -7.00 -25.59 -10.63
N LEU A 74 -5.75 -25.15 -10.49
CA LEU A 74 -5.44 -23.73 -10.41
C LEU A 74 -5.13 -23.22 -11.82
N ARG A 75 -5.97 -22.33 -12.33
CA ARG A 75 -5.69 -21.60 -13.57
C ARG A 75 -4.32 -20.92 -13.40
N LYS A 76 -3.32 -21.36 -14.18
CA LYS A 76 -2.01 -20.72 -14.26
C LYS A 76 -2.28 -19.25 -14.63
N MET A 77 -1.97 -18.35 -13.70
CA MET A 77 -2.32 -16.94 -13.83
C MET A 77 -1.17 -16.23 -14.55
N ASN A 78 -1.46 -15.65 -15.71
CA ASN A 78 -0.48 -14.90 -16.49
C ASN A 78 -0.35 -13.45 -15.95
N ALA A 79 0.74 -12.76 -16.27
CA ALA A 79 0.87 -11.31 -16.11
C ALA A 79 -0.32 -10.54 -16.70
N PHE A 80 -0.85 -10.95 -17.87
CA PHE A 80 -2.05 -10.33 -18.44
C PHE A 80 -3.30 -10.54 -17.58
N ASP A 81 -3.42 -11.70 -16.92
CA ASP A 81 -4.53 -11.94 -15.99
C ASP A 81 -4.43 -10.99 -14.78
N LEU A 82 -3.23 -10.77 -14.24
CA LEU A 82 -3.02 -9.80 -13.15
C LEU A 82 -3.34 -8.36 -13.57
N ILE A 83 -2.87 -7.96 -14.75
CA ILE A 83 -3.10 -6.62 -15.31
C ILE A 83 -4.60 -6.39 -15.54
N SER A 84 -5.31 -7.37 -16.08
CA SER A 84 -6.75 -7.27 -16.38
C SER A 84 -7.61 -6.94 -15.16
N ILE A 85 -7.15 -7.28 -13.95
CA ILE A 85 -7.86 -7.01 -12.69
C ILE A 85 -7.47 -5.63 -12.13
N SER A 86 -6.65 -4.83 -12.81
CA SER A 86 -6.31 -3.47 -12.38
C SER A 86 -7.56 -2.58 -12.36
N PRO A 87 -7.84 -1.81 -11.28
CA PRO A 87 -8.98 -0.89 -11.23
C PRO A 87 -9.00 0.13 -12.37
N GLY A 88 -7.84 0.48 -12.94
CA GLY A 88 -7.76 1.44 -14.05
C GLY A 88 -8.25 0.89 -15.40
N LEU A 89 -8.44 -0.42 -15.52
CA LEU A 89 -9.03 -1.07 -16.71
C LEU A 89 -10.51 -1.42 -16.52
N ASP A 90 -11.05 -1.20 -15.31
CA ASP A 90 -12.46 -1.45 -15.01
C ASP A 90 -13.32 -0.24 -15.40
N LEU A 91 -14.07 -0.37 -16.48
CA LEU A 91 -14.97 0.67 -16.98
C LEU A 91 -16.33 0.70 -16.27
N SER A 92 -16.59 -0.18 -15.30
CA SER A 92 -17.88 -0.25 -14.59
C SER A 92 -18.28 1.07 -13.92
N GLY A 93 -17.28 1.87 -13.51
CA GLY A 93 -17.49 3.22 -12.97
C GLY A 93 -18.08 4.23 -13.97
N LEU A 94 -17.86 4.05 -15.28
CA LEU A 94 -18.41 4.93 -16.32
C LEU A 94 -19.93 4.77 -16.46
N PHE A 95 -20.47 3.59 -16.11
CA PHE A 95 -21.87 3.24 -16.27
C PHE A 95 -22.72 3.46 -15.01
N GLY A 96 -22.25 4.27 -14.05
CA GLY A 96 -23.01 4.64 -12.86
C GLY A 96 -23.26 3.50 -11.87
N ALA A 97 -22.74 2.30 -12.12
CA ALA A 97 -22.80 1.14 -11.23
C ALA A 97 -21.60 1.06 -10.26
N GLY A 98 -20.91 2.19 -10.06
CA GLY A 98 -19.74 2.30 -9.21
C GLY A 98 -20.10 2.16 -7.73
N SER A 99 -20.25 0.94 -7.25
CA SER A 99 -19.98 0.68 -5.84
C SER A 99 -18.47 0.90 -5.65
N ASP A 100 -18.06 1.82 -4.77
CA ASP A 100 -16.69 1.97 -4.27
C ASP A 100 -16.27 0.70 -3.50
N LYS A 101 -16.21 -0.43 -4.19
CA LYS A 101 -15.74 -1.70 -3.66
C LYS A 101 -14.24 -1.52 -3.53
N LYS A 102 -13.80 -1.14 -2.34
CA LYS A 102 -12.41 -1.21 -1.93
C LYS A 102 -11.98 -2.67 -2.01
N VAL A 103 -11.48 -3.09 -3.18
CA VAL A 103 -10.93 -4.42 -3.37
C VAL A 103 -9.59 -4.48 -2.63
N MET A 104 -9.50 -5.35 -1.64
CA MET A 104 -8.26 -5.59 -0.90
C MET A 104 -7.63 -6.88 -1.41
N ARG A 105 -6.35 -6.83 -1.79
CA ARG A 105 -5.60 -7.96 -2.35
C ARG A 105 -4.39 -8.25 -1.47
N PHE A 106 -4.03 -9.52 -1.38
CA PHE A 106 -2.83 -9.98 -0.69
C PHE A 106 -2.26 -11.19 -1.43
N THR A 107 -0.98 -11.45 -1.25
CA THR A 107 -0.29 -12.65 -1.76
C THR A 107 0.00 -13.60 -0.61
N THR A 108 0.09 -14.89 -0.91
CA THR A 108 0.43 -15.93 0.08
C THR A 108 1.09 -17.10 -0.62
N ASN A 109 2.00 -17.76 0.08
CA ASN A 109 2.60 -19.03 -0.34
C ASN A 109 1.85 -20.23 0.25
N ALA A 110 0.83 -20.00 1.09
CA ALA A 110 -0.02 -21.03 1.67
C ALA A 110 -0.97 -21.62 0.62
N GLY A 111 -1.26 -22.92 0.73
CA GLY A 111 -2.22 -23.59 -0.15
C GLY A 111 -3.65 -23.07 0.04
N VAL A 112 -4.49 -23.21 -0.99
CA VAL A 112 -5.89 -22.70 -0.98
C VAL A 112 -6.69 -23.19 0.24
N ARG A 113 -6.57 -24.48 0.59
CA ARG A 113 -7.28 -25.07 1.73
C ARG A 113 -6.88 -24.42 3.06
N GLU A 114 -5.58 -24.17 3.25
CA GLU A 114 -5.06 -23.53 4.46
C GLU A 114 -5.57 -22.09 4.60
N VAL A 115 -5.63 -21.35 3.48
CA VAL A 115 -6.17 -19.99 3.44
C VAL A 115 -7.66 -20.00 3.79
N GLU A 116 -8.44 -20.91 3.19
CA GLU A 116 -9.88 -21.06 3.48
C GLU A 116 -10.14 -21.39 4.96
N GLU A 117 -9.37 -22.30 5.55
CA GLU A 117 -9.46 -22.64 6.97
C GLU A 117 -9.10 -21.46 7.88
N LYS A 118 -8.03 -20.73 7.56
CA LYS A 118 -7.65 -19.51 8.30
C LYS A 118 -8.74 -18.45 8.25
N VAL A 119 -9.33 -18.20 7.08
CA VAL A 119 -10.45 -17.26 6.92
C VAL A 119 -11.66 -17.71 7.75
N LYS A 120 -11.99 -19.00 7.75
CA LYS A 120 -13.08 -19.57 8.56
C LYS A 120 -12.83 -19.41 10.06
N LYS A 121 -11.58 -19.56 10.52
CA LYS A 121 -11.22 -19.35 11.92
C LYS A 121 -11.35 -17.89 12.35
N ILE A 122 -10.83 -16.96 11.55
CA ILE A 122 -10.92 -15.51 11.82
C ILE A 122 -12.38 -15.07 11.87
N ARG A 123 -13.21 -15.58 10.95
CA ARG A 123 -14.66 -15.33 10.96
C ARG A 123 -15.30 -15.63 12.32
N CYS A 124 -15.01 -16.80 12.91
CA CYS A 124 -15.63 -17.21 14.18
C CYS A 124 -15.21 -16.30 15.34
N ILE A 125 -13.95 -15.85 15.35
CA ILE A 125 -13.42 -14.95 16.38
C ILE A 125 -14.06 -13.56 16.28
N GLU A 126 -14.21 -13.06 15.06
CA GLU A 126 -14.64 -11.69 14.79
C GLU A 126 -16.16 -11.56 14.54
N GLY A 127 -16.91 -12.66 14.57
CA GLY A 127 -18.38 -12.66 14.43
C GLY A 127 -18.91 -12.37 13.03
N TYR A 128 -18.09 -12.48 11.99
CA TYR A 128 -18.52 -12.21 10.61
C TYR A 128 -19.27 -13.38 9.95
N ARG A 129 -19.98 -13.12 8.85
CA ARG A 129 -20.55 -14.14 7.96
C ARG A 129 -19.63 -14.29 6.74
N VAL A 130 -19.26 -15.52 6.39
CA VAL A 130 -18.50 -15.84 5.17
C VAL A 130 -19.38 -16.67 4.25
N GLU A 131 -19.40 -16.27 2.98
CA GLU A 131 -20.08 -16.95 1.88
C GLU A 131 -19.03 -17.23 0.80
N ARG A 132 -19.02 -18.45 0.27
CA ARG A 132 -18.18 -18.81 -0.87
C ARG A 132 -18.94 -18.41 -2.13
N ARG A 133 -18.33 -17.58 -2.96
CA ARG A 133 -18.91 -17.08 -4.21
C ARG A 133 -18.37 -17.84 -5.41
#